data_AF-A0A4U6TX19-F1
#
_entry.id   AF-A0A4U6TX19-F1
#
_cell.length_a   1.000
_cell.length_b   1.000
_cell.length_c   1.000
_cell.angle_alpha   90.00
_cell.angle_beta   90.00
_cell.angle_gamma   90.00
#
_symmetry.space_group_name_H-M   'P 1'
#
loop_
_entity.id
_entity.type
_entity.pdbx_description
1 polymer ?
#
loop_
_entity_poly.entity_id
_entity_poly.type
_entity_poly.pdbx_seq_one_letter_code
_entity_poly.pdbx_strand_id
1 'polypeptide(L)'
;MGVWNLLGISTQSKEFRRPWILCKELHLPEDVHLDVVLLMLWQIWKARNALIFDRKTSLAGDVIRRVINDMDSWSCRYKKTRPQWNCWCDFLCSRL
;
A
#
# COMPACT_ATOMS: atom_id res chain seq x y z
N MET A 1 -10.87 -3.91 11.26
CA MET A 1 -9.75 -4.59 10.54
C MET A 1 -8.80 -3.52 10.02
N GLY A 2 -7.50 -3.62 10.31
CA GLY A 2 -6.50 -2.65 9.83
C GLY A 2 -6.05 -2.95 8.40
N VAL A 3 -5.41 -1.97 7.75
CA VAL A 3 -4.87 -2.11 6.38
C VAL A 3 -3.94 -3.32 6.27
N TRP A 4 -3.03 -3.50 7.23
CA TRP A 4 -2.10 -4.63 7.24
C TRP A 4 -2.80 -5.99 7.30
N ASN A 5 -3.92 -6.09 8.03
CA ASN A 5 -4.68 -7.34 8.11
C ASN A 5 -5.32 -7.70 6.76
N LEU A 6 -5.81 -6.71 6.00
CA LEU A 6 -6.33 -6.96 4.65
C LEU A 6 -5.23 -7.43 3.71
N LEU A 7 -4.00 -6.93 3.88
CA LEU A 7 -2.85 -7.36 3.08
C LEU A 7 -2.32 -8.74 3.51
N GLY A 8 -2.82 -9.31 4.60
CA GLY A 8 -2.32 -10.56 5.18
C GLY A 8 -0.97 -10.41 5.87
N ILE A 9 -0.58 -9.19 6.25
CA ILE A 9 0.73 -8.88 6.83
C ILE A 9 0.64 -8.92 8.36
N SER A 10 1.48 -9.74 8.98
CA SER A 10 1.62 -9.77 10.43
C SER A 10 2.55 -8.67 10.89
N THR A 11 2.00 -7.67 11.58
CA THR A 11 2.81 -6.51 12.01
C THR A 11 3.58 -6.82 13.29
N GLN A 12 4.85 -7.21 13.17
CA GLN A 12 5.74 -7.24 14.32
C GLN A 12 6.31 -5.84 14.59
N SER A 13 6.34 -5.42 15.86
CA SER A 13 6.63 -4.04 16.27
C SER A 13 7.99 -3.48 15.81
N LYS A 14 8.96 -4.34 15.46
CA LYS A 14 10.31 -3.95 15.04
C LYS A 14 10.44 -3.66 13.54
N GLU A 15 9.53 -4.17 12.70
CA GLU A 15 9.62 -4.06 11.24
C GLU A 15 9.32 -2.65 10.73
N PHE A 16 8.53 -1.87 11.48
CA PHE A 16 8.19 -0.49 11.14
C PHE A 16 9.38 0.48 11.12
N ARG A 17 10.55 0.10 11.67
CA ARG A 17 11.78 0.92 11.59
C ARG A 17 12.49 0.78 10.24
N ARG A 18 12.10 -0.21 9.42
CA ARG A 18 12.71 -0.49 8.12
C ARG A 18 11.61 -0.65 7.08
N PRO A 19 11.02 0.46 6.61
CA PRO A 19 9.88 0.42 5.69
C PRO A 19 10.18 -0.39 4.41
N TRP A 20 11.44 -0.44 3.96
CA TRP A 20 11.89 -1.25 2.83
C TRP A 20 11.83 -2.78 3.05
N ILE A 21 11.59 -3.25 4.28
CA ILE A 21 11.39 -4.67 4.59
C ILE A 21 9.89 -5.04 4.60
N LEU A 22 9.00 -4.05 4.77
CA LEU A 22 7.56 -4.29 4.78
C LEU A 22 7.13 -4.96 3.48
N CYS A 23 6.14 -5.85 3.56
CA CYS A 23 5.57 -6.54 2.40
C CYS A 23 6.53 -7.50 1.66
N LYS A 24 7.76 -7.72 2.13
CA LYS A 24 8.69 -8.68 1.50
C LYS A 24 8.18 -10.13 1.53
N GLU A 25 7.39 -10.49 2.54
CA GLU A 25 6.75 -11.80 2.67
C GLU A 25 5.66 -12.09 1.60
N LEU A 26 5.21 -11.07 0.87
CA LEU A 26 4.17 -11.21 -0.14
C LEU A 26 4.68 -11.83 -1.45
N HIS A 27 6.00 -12.01 -1.60
CA HIS A 27 6.63 -12.55 -2.82
C HIS A 27 6.22 -11.81 -4.11
N LEU A 28 5.91 -10.51 -3.98
CA LEU A 28 5.56 -9.64 -5.10
C LEU A 28 6.83 -9.10 -5.78
N PRO A 29 6.74 -8.63 -7.04
CA PRO A 29 7.91 -8.17 -7.78
C PRO A 29 8.67 -7.05 -7.06
N GLU A 30 10.00 -7.20 -6.99
CA GLU A 30 10.86 -6.28 -6.22
C GLU A 30 11.13 -4.95 -6.93
N ASP A 31 11.05 -4.91 -8.27
CA ASP A 31 11.43 -3.74 -9.08
C ASP A 31 10.67 -2.45 -8.72
N VAL A 32 9.44 -2.59 -8.24
CA VAL A 32 8.53 -1.49 -7.86
C VAL A 32 8.10 -1.55 -6.39
N HIS A 33 8.67 -2.49 -5.62
CA HIS A 33 8.26 -2.78 -4.24
C HIS A 33 8.30 -1.53 -3.35
N LEU A 34 9.41 -0.80 -3.37
CA LEU A 34 9.58 0.39 -2.54
C LEU A 34 8.59 1.49 -2.90
N ASP A 35 8.35 1.70 -4.19
CA ASP A 35 7.42 2.72 -4.65
C ASP A 35 5.99 2.42 -4.18
N VAL A 36 5.56 1.17 -4.31
CA VAL A 36 4.22 0.75 -3.86
C VAL A 36 4.11 0.80 -2.34
N VAL A 37 5.13 0.39 -1.59
CA VAL A 37 5.16 0.52 -0.13
C VAL A 37 5.09 1.98 0.31
N LEU A 38 5.80 2.88 -0.36
CA LEU A 38 5.73 4.32 -0.08
C LEU A 38 4.32 4.89 -0.33
N LEU A 39 3.66 4.50 -1.43
CA LEU A 39 2.27 4.89 -1.70
C LEU A 39 1.30 4.36 -0.62
N MET A 40 1.49 3.12 -0.16
CA MET A 40 0.70 2.55 0.94
C MET A 40 0.90 3.31 2.25
N LEU A 41 2.16 3.54 2.64
CA LEU A 41 2.49 4.29 3.87
C LEU A 41 1.95 5.73 3.81
N TRP A 42 2.01 6.36 2.64
CA TRP A 42 1.44 7.68 2.40
C TRP A 42 -0.07 7.73 2.64
N GLN A 43 -0.82 6.77 2.09
CA GLN A 43 -2.27 6.70 2.27
C GLN A 43 -2.69 6.35 3.70
N ILE A 44 -1.92 5.50 4.39
CA ILE A 44 -2.11 5.21 5.81
C ILE A 44 -1.86 6.47 6.65
N TRP A 45 -0.78 7.20 6.37
CA TRP A 45 -0.47 8.45 7.07
C TRP A 45 -1.60 9.49 6.88
N LYS A 46 -2.10 9.67 5.65
CA LYS A 46 -3.25 10.56 5.38
C LYS A 46 -4.50 10.13 6.14
N ALA A 47 -4.81 8.85 6.16
CA ALA A 47 -5.98 8.33 6.89
C ALA A 47 -5.87 8.59 8.40
N ARG A 48 -4.67 8.43 8.97
CA ARG A 48 -4.42 8.76 10.39
C ARG A 48 -4.56 10.24 10.68
N ASN A 49 -4.06 11.10 9.80
CA ASN A 49 -4.20 12.56 9.97
C ASN A 49 -5.67 13.00 9.86
N ALA A 50 -6.41 12.50 8.88
CA ALA A 50 -7.84 12.81 8.76
C ALA A 50 -8.64 12.39 10.00
N LEU A 51 -8.26 11.28 10.65
CA LEU A 51 -8.87 10.86 11.91
C LEU A 51 -8.58 11.85 13.06
N ILE A 52 -7.33 12.33 13.16
CA ILE A 52 -6.91 13.22 14.26
C ILE A 52 -7.45 14.63 14.07
N PHE A 53 -7.28 15.20 12.87
CA PHE A 53 -7.57 16.61 12.60
C PHE A 53 -9.02 16.83 12.17
N ASP A 54 -9.59 15.91 11.38
CA ASP A 54 -10.94 16.07 10.80
C ASP A 54 -11.98 15.15 11.45
N ARG A 55 -11.58 14.31 12.43
CA ARG A 55 -12.41 13.24 13.03
C ARG A 55 -13.03 12.30 11.99
N LYS A 56 -12.39 12.17 10.82
CA LYS A 56 -12.87 11.36 9.71
C LYS A 56 -12.21 9.99 9.71
N THR A 57 -13.00 8.96 9.99
CA THR A 57 -12.55 7.57 9.92
C THR A 57 -12.52 7.08 8.47
N SER A 58 -11.45 6.39 8.08
CA SER A 58 -11.39 5.61 6.83
C SER A 58 -11.41 4.13 7.15
N LEU A 59 -12.17 3.34 6.40
CA LEU A 59 -12.04 1.88 6.46
C LEU A 59 -10.74 1.46 5.76
N ALA A 60 -10.22 0.29 6.12
CA ALA A 60 -9.00 -0.23 5.53
C ALA A 60 -9.12 -0.41 3.99
N GLY A 61 -10.29 -0.87 3.51
CA GLY A 61 -10.56 -0.96 2.07
C GLY A 61 -10.55 0.41 1.36
N ASP A 62 -11.01 1.48 2.03
CA ASP A 62 -10.95 2.83 1.45
C ASP A 62 -9.51 3.32 1.30
N VAL A 63 -8.63 2.95 2.24
CA VAL A 63 -7.19 3.25 2.14
C VAL A 63 -6.60 2.50 0.95
N ILE A 64 -6.87 1.19 0.81
CA ILE A 64 -6.36 0.37 -0.30
C ILE A 64 -6.85 0.90 -1.66
N ARG A 65 -8.14 1.25 -1.78
CA ARG A 65 -8.68 1.88 -3.01
C ARG A 65 -7.94 3.15 -3.38
N ARG A 66 -7.60 3.99 -2.40
CA ARG A 66 -6.80 5.21 -2.67
C ARG A 66 -5.37 4.89 -3.08
N VAL A 67 -4.75 3.83 -2.57
CA VAL A 67 -3.44 3.37 -3.06
C VAL A 67 -3.53 2.95 -4.52
N ILE A 68 -4.54 2.16 -4.90
CA ILE A 68 -4.75 1.72 -6.29
C ILE A 68 -4.98 2.93 -7.22
N ASN A 69 -5.76 3.92 -6.79
CA ASN A 69 -5.97 5.15 -7.57
C ASN A 69 -4.68 5.96 -7.76
N ASP A 70 -3.87 6.09 -6.71
CA ASP A 70 -2.54 6.72 -6.82
C ASP A 70 -1.65 5.91 -7.77
N MET A 71 -1.72 4.57 -7.70
CA MET A 71 -0.95 3.70 -8.57
C MET A 71 -1.34 3.86 -10.05
N ASP A 72 -2.63 3.94 -10.35
CA ASP A 72 -3.11 4.19 -11.71
C ASP A 72 -2.63 5.55 -12.24
N SER A 73 -2.76 6.58 -11.40
CA SER A 73 -2.31 7.95 -11.70
C SER A 73 -0.80 8.03 -11.99
N TRP A 74 0.00 7.17 -11.34
CA TRP A 74 1.46 7.15 -11.49
C TRP A 74 1.95 6.10 -12.49
N SER A 75 1.05 5.31 -13.07
CA SER A 75 1.37 4.18 -13.94
C SER A 75 2.18 4.58 -15.19
N CYS A 76 2.11 5.84 -15.60
CA CYS A 76 2.86 6.40 -16.72
C CYS A 76 4.39 6.44 -16.49
N ARG A 77 4.84 6.39 -15.24
CA ARG A 77 6.27 6.38 -14.87
C ARG A 77 6.89 4.98 -14.94
N TYR A 78 6.08 3.94 -14.88
CA TYR A 78 6.50 2.55 -14.81
C TYR A 78 6.31 1.80 -16.13
N LYS A 79 6.54 2.45 -17.28
CA LYS A 79 6.35 1.83 -18.60
C LYS A 79 7.19 0.58 -18.80
N LYS A 80 8.45 0.58 -18.31
CA LYS A 80 9.39 -0.54 -18.43
C LYS A 80 9.08 -1.68 -17.44
N THR A 81 8.50 -1.35 -16.29
CA THR A 81 8.14 -2.29 -15.21
C THR A 81 6.63 -2.45 -15.07
N ARG A 82 5.89 -2.23 -16.17
CA ARG A 82 4.42 -2.25 -16.18
C ARG A 82 3.84 -3.60 -15.75
N PRO A 83 4.40 -4.76 -16.14
CA PRO A 83 3.92 -6.05 -15.65
C PRO A 83 4.03 -6.16 -14.11
N GLN A 84 5.16 -5.76 -13.55
CA GLN A 84 5.39 -5.77 -12.10
C GLN A 84 4.42 -4.85 -11.37
N TRP A 85 4.22 -3.64 -11.91
CA TRP A 85 3.24 -2.67 -11.40
C TRP A 85 1.82 -3.25 -11.37
N ASN A 86 1.40 -3.89 -12.47
CA ASN A 86 0.09 -4.51 -12.56
C ASN A 86 -0.06 -5.68 -11.57
N CYS A 87 0.97 -6.51 -11.37
CA CYS A 87 0.93 -7.57 -10.34
C CYS A 87 0.64 -7.02 -8.94
N TRP A 88 1.24 -5.87 -8.59
CA TRP A 88 0.94 -5.19 -7.32
C TRP A 88 -0.50 -4.66 -7.29
N CYS A 89 -0.99 -4.04 -8.36
CA CYS A 89 -2.38 -3.59 -8.45
C CYS A 89 -3.36 -4.77 -8.28
N ASP A 90 -3.15 -5.87 -9.01
CA ASP A 90 -4.01 -7.06 -8.98
C ASP A 90 -4.03 -7.67 -7.57
N PHE A 91 -2.88 -7.74 -6.92
CA PHE A 91 -2.79 -8.16 -5.52
C PHE A 91 -3.63 -7.26 -4.62
N LEU A 92 -3.47 -5.93 -4.68
CA LEU A 92 -4.23 -5.00 -3.85
C LEU A 92 -5.73 -5.07 -4.13
N CYS A 93 -6.14 -5.21 -5.39
CA CYS A 93 -7.53 -5.41 -5.80
C CYS A 93 -8.12 -6.69 -5.20
N SER A 94 -7.33 -7.78 -5.13
CA SER A 94 -7.78 -9.04 -4.53
C SER A 94 -8.00 -9.00 -3.00
N ARG A 95 -7.65 -7.88 -2.35
CA ARG A 95 -7.80 -7.66 -0.89
C ARG A 95 -8.94 -6.71 -0.52
N LEU A 96 -9.73 -6.28 -1.51
CA LEU A 96 -10.89 -5.40 -1.33
C LEU A 96 -12.20 -6.16 -1.10
#